data_AF-A0A553PSQ6-F1
#
_entry.id   AF-A0A553PSQ6-F1
#
_cell.length_a   1.000
_cell.length_b   1.000
_cell.length_c   1.000
_cell.angle_alpha   90.00
_cell.angle_beta   90.00
_cell.angle_gamma   90.00
#
_symmetry.space_group_name_H-M   'P 1'
#
loop_
_entity.id
_entity.type
_entity.pdbx_description
1 polymer ?
#
loop_
_entity_poly.entity_id
_entity_poly.type
_entity_poly.pdbx_seq_one_letter_code
_entity_poly.pdbx_strand_id
1 'polypeptide(L)'
;MVRGPKKHMKRLSAPKTWMLDKLGGVFTTRPSSGPHKLRESMPISLFLRNRLRYALTSKEVMTIMKQRLIKIDGKVRTDHKFPAGFMDVIQIDKTGENFRLIYDVKGRFTIHRITDQEAKYKLCRVKAVKTGPKNVPYLYTSDGRTIRYPDPIHRITDQEAKYKLCRVKAVKTGPKNVPYLYTSDGRTIRYPDPVVKVNDSIRVDINTNKIMDFIKFEAGNLCMVTGGRNTGRVGTIMHRERHPGSFDIVHVKDANGHTFATRLGYIFVIGKGSKPYISLPKGGGVKLTIAEERDKRILQKS
;
A
#
# COMPACT_ATOMS: atom_id res chain seq x y z
N MET A 1 -10.68 17.45 -27.23
CA MET A 1 -10.37 18.89 -27.12
C MET A 1 -9.48 19.16 -25.92
N VAL A 2 -8.45 20.00 -26.09
CA VAL A 2 -7.53 20.42 -25.02
C VAL A 2 -8.15 21.64 -24.30
N ARG A 3 -9.28 21.42 -23.62
CA ARG A 3 -10.03 22.48 -22.92
C ARG A 3 -10.18 22.20 -21.43
N GLY A 4 -9.24 21.44 -20.86
CA GLY A 4 -9.21 21.09 -19.43
C GLY A 4 -9.03 19.60 -19.14
N PRO A 5 -9.24 19.19 -17.87
CA PRO A 5 -9.04 17.81 -17.44
C PRO A 5 -9.93 16.82 -18.20
N LYS A 6 -9.31 15.79 -18.81
CA LYS A 6 -10.04 14.73 -19.50
C LYS A 6 -10.89 13.93 -18.51
N LYS A 7 -12.20 13.87 -18.74
CA LYS A 7 -13.17 13.12 -17.90
C LYS A 7 -13.34 11.65 -18.31
N HIS A 8 -12.98 11.29 -19.53
CA HIS A 8 -13.14 9.95 -20.08
C HIS A 8 -11.82 9.18 -20.15
N MET A 9 -11.89 7.86 -20.11
CA MET A 9 -10.75 6.96 -20.31
C MET A 9 -11.14 5.88 -21.32
N LYS A 10 -10.37 5.76 -22.41
CA LYS A 10 -10.50 4.67 -23.38
C LYS A 10 -9.96 3.39 -22.78
N ARG A 11 -10.60 2.25 -23.07
CA ARG A 11 -10.22 0.96 -22.49
C ARG A 11 -8.78 0.55 -22.83
N LEU A 12 -8.38 0.73 -24.08
CA LEU A 12 -7.01 0.44 -24.55
C LEU A 12 -5.93 1.25 -23.82
N SER A 13 -6.28 2.46 -23.34
CA SER A 13 -5.37 3.34 -22.61
C SER A 13 -5.30 3.07 -21.10
N ALA A 14 -6.14 2.16 -20.61
CA ALA A 14 -6.22 1.82 -19.20
C ALA A 14 -4.94 1.08 -18.73
N PRO A 15 -4.60 1.13 -17.44
CA PRO A 15 -3.52 0.33 -16.88
C PRO A 15 -3.71 -1.17 -17.18
N LYS A 16 -2.67 -1.82 -17.73
CA LYS A 16 -2.66 -3.26 -18.01
C LYS A 16 -2.95 -4.12 -16.77
N THR A 17 -2.61 -3.60 -15.58
CA THR A 17 -2.83 -4.26 -14.28
C THR A 17 -4.31 -4.48 -13.94
N TRP A 18 -5.23 -3.77 -14.59
CA TRP A 18 -6.67 -3.94 -14.40
C TRP A 18 -7.22 -5.19 -15.09
N MET A 19 -6.49 -5.75 -16.07
CA MET A 19 -6.93 -6.93 -16.84
C MET A 19 -8.29 -6.72 -17.51
N LEU A 20 -8.44 -5.59 -18.20
CA LEU A 20 -9.62 -5.34 -19.02
C LEU A 20 -9.48 -6.05 -20.37
N ASP A 21 -10.58 -6.64 -20.81
CA ASP A 21 -10.76 -7.24 -22.11
C ASP A 21 -10.77 -6.19 -23.22
N LYS A 22 -10.41 -6.58 -24.45
CA LYS A 22 -10.40 -5.64 -25.59
C LYS A 22 -11.83 -5.31 -26.07
N LEU A 23 -12.77 -6.26 -25.95
CA LEU A 23 -14.06 -6.22 -26.66
C LEU A 23 -15.26 -5.74 -25.84
N GLY A 24 -15.20 -5.69 -24.51
CA GLY A 24 -16.36 -5.31 -23.69
C GLY A 24 -16.73 -3.82 -23.69
N GLY A 25 -16.34 -3.07 -24.73
CA GLY A 25 -16.70 -1.68 -24.96
C GLY A 25 -15.50 -0.71 -25.09
N VAL A 26 -15.75 0.44 -25.70
CA VAL A 26 -14.74 1.45 -26.04
C VAL A 26 -14.13 2.14 -24.81
N PHE A 27 -14.92 2.30 -23.75
CA PHE A 27 -14.55 3.05 -22.54
C PHE A 27 -14.42 2.15 -21.31
N THR A 28 -13.77 2.67 -20.28
CA THR A 28 -13.68 2.06 -18.95
C THR A 28 -13.96 3.09 -17.85
N THR A 29 -14.11 2.63 -16.61
CA THR A 29 -14.21 3.51 -15.45
C THR A 29 -12.89 4.25 -15.24
N ARG A 30 -12.91 5.57 -15.50
CA ARG A 30 -11.84 6.46 -15.08
C ARG A 30 -11.92 6.63 -13.55
N PRO A 31 -10.86 6.32 -12.79
CA PRO A 31 -10.86 6.55 -11.36
C PRO A 31 -11.07 8.04 -11.06
N SER A 32 -11.84 8.32 -10.01
CA SER A 32 -11.96 9.66 -9.46
C SER A 32 -10.60 10.16 -8.97
N SER A 33 -10.43 11.48 -8.89
CA SER A 33 -9.30 12.05 -8.16
C SER A 33 -9.36 11.63 -6.70
N GLY A 34 -8.27 11.09 -6.17
CA GLY A 34 -8.27 10.60 -4.81
C GLY A 34 -6.88 10.18 -4.33
N PRO A 35 -6.85 9.37 -3.26
CA PRO A 35 -5.66 8.84 -2.59
C PRO A 35 -4.47 8.47 -3.48
N HIS A 36 -4.76 7.63 -4.47
CA HIS A 36 -3.76 6.91 -5.24
C HIS A 36 -3.71 7.41 -6.67
N LYS A 37 -2.53 7.32 -7.30
CA LYS A 37 -2.37 7.70 -8.69
C LYS A 37 -3.19 6.77 -9.59
N LEU A 38 -3.67 7.29 -10.71
CA LEU A 38 -4.48 6.54 -11.69
C LEU A 38 -3.82 5.23 -12.16
N ARG A 39 -2.48 5.22 -12.33
CA ARG A 39 -1.73 4.01 -12.75
C ARG A 39 -1.35 3.07 -11.60
N GLU A 40 -1.49 3.52 -10.36
CA GLU A 40 -1.12 2.79 -9.13
C GLU A 40 -2.38 2.48 -8.28
N SER A 41 -3.57 2.47 -8.89
CA SER A 41 -4.84 2.22 -8.22
C SER A 41 -5.78 1.41 -9.10
N MET A 42 -6.84 0.91 -8.50
CA MET A 42 -7.97 0.22 -9.14
C MET A 42 -9.27 0.88 -8.67
N PRO A 43 -10.16 1.29 -9.60
CA PRO A 43 -11.52 1.70 -9.24
C PRO A 43 -12.28 0.58 -8.54
N ILE A 44 -13.06 0.93 -7.51
CA ILE A 44 -13.93 -0.02 -6.80
C ILE A 44 -14.92 -0.73 -7.73
N SER A 45 -15.37 -0.05 -8.80
CA SER A 45 -16.21 -0.67 -9.82
C SER A 45 -15.57 -1.89 -10.47
N LEU A 46 -14.28 -1.83 -10.77
CA LEU A 46 -13.54 -2.95 -11.36
C LEU A 46 -13.25 -4.03 -10.31
N PHE A 47 -13.08 -3.65 -9.05
CA PHE A 47 -12.91 -4.59 -7.95
C PHE A 47 -14.17 -5.44 -7.74
N LEU A 48 -15.35 -4.82 -7.64
CA LEU A 48 -16.61 -5.56 -7.42
C LEU A 48 -17.04 -6.37 -8.65
N ARG A 49 -16.87 -5.81 -9.86
CA ARG A 49 -17.35 -6.43 -11.10
C ARG A 49 -16.38 -7.48 -11.67
N ASN A 50 -15.12 -7.10 -11.89
CA ASN A 50 -14.17 -7.94 -12.63
C ASN A 50 -13.38 -8.89 -11.71
N ARG A 51 -13.14 -8.49 -10.46
CA ARG A 51 -12.32 -9.25 -9.50
C ARG A 51 -13.19 -10.15 -8.63
N LEU A 52 -14.14 -9.59 -7.87
CA LEU A 52 -15.04 -10.37 -6.99
C LEU A 52 -16.23 -10.98 -7.71
N ARG A 53 -16.65 -10.41 -8.85
CA ARG A 53 -17.84 -10.85 -9.62
C ARG A 53 -19.15 -10.80 -8.83
N TYR A 54 -19.29 -9.87 -7.89
CA TYR A 54 -20.56 -9.59 -7.20
C TYR A 54 -21.53 -8.74 -8.01
N ALA A 55 -21.03 -8.12 -9.08
CA ALA A 55 -21.84 -7.41 -10.05
C ALA A 55 -21.44 -7.86 -11.45
N LEU A 56 -22.40 -7.92 -12.35
CA LEU A 56 -22.20 -8.16 -13.78
C LEU A 56 -22.10 -6.82 -14.51
N THR A 57 -22.93 -5.84 -14.13
CA THR A 57 -23.01 -4.54 -14.79
C THR A 57 -22.55 -3.39 -13.91
N SER A 58 -22.18 -2.26 -14.55
CA SER A 58 -21.82 -1.03 -13.81
C SER A 58 -23.01 -0.44 -13.02
N LYS A 59 -24.25 -0.75 -13.42
CA LYS A 59 -25.47 -0.27 -12.76
C LYS A 59 -25.64 -0.96 -11.41
N GLU A 60 -25.44 -2.27 -11.35
CA GLU A 60 -25.45 -3.06 -10.11
C GLU A 60 -24.38 -2.59 -9.12
N VAL A 61 -23.14 -2.34 -9.60
CA VAL A 61 -22.08 -1.75 -8.77
C VAL A 61 -22.55 -0.45 -8.13
N MET A 62 -23.20 0.43 -8.90
CA MET A 62 -23.69 1.70 -8.37
C MET A 62 -24.77 1.48 -7.30
N THR A 63 -25.65 0.49 -7.47
CA THR A 63 -26.65 0.12 -6.46
C THR A 63 -25.99 -0.38 -5.18
N ILE A 64 -25.02 -1.30 -5.27
CA ILE A 64 -24.27 -1.82 -4.11
C ILE A 64 -23.58 -0.68 -3.35
N MET A 65 -22.90 0.22 -4.08
CA MET A 65 -22.21 1.36 -3.45
C MET A 65 -23.18 2.34 -2.78
N LYS A 66 -24.39 2.53 -3.33
CA LYS A 66 -25.42 3.41 -2.74
C LYS A 66 -26.04 2.83 -1.47
N GLN A 67 -26.03 1.51 -1.30
CA GLN A 67 -26.47 0.84 -0.06
C GLN A 67 -25.51 1.04 1.12
N ARG A 68 -24.37 1.73 0.93
CA ARG A 68 -23.38 2.04 1.98
C ARG A 68 -22.76 0.81 2.67
N LEU A 69 -22.80 -0.35 2.02
CA LEU A 69 -22.27 -1.62 2.54
C LEU A 69 -20.74 -1.75 2.46
N ILE A 70 -20.10 -0.90 1.65
CA ILE A 70 -18.67 -0.99 1.35
C ILE A 70 -17.92 0.09 2.11
N LYS A 71 -16.99 -0.35 2.94
CA LYS A 71 -16.04 0.50 3.65
C LYS A 71 -14.66 0.33 3.05
N ILE A 72 -13.96 1.45 2.88
CA ILE A 72 -12.55 1.46 2.49
C ILE A 72 -11.81 2.12 3.63
N ASP A 73 -10.89 1.36 4.23
CA ASP A 73 -10.15 1.70 5.43
C ASP A 73 -11.05 2.20 6.58
N GLY A 74 -12.14 1.47 6.83
CA GLY A 74 -13.13 1.80 7.86
C GLY A 74 -14.10 2.94 7.51
N LYS A 75 -13.93 3.64 6.38
CA LYS A 75 -14.85 4.70 5.94
C LYS A 75 -15.80 4.20 4.86
N VAL A 76 -17.10 4.40 5.07
CA VAL A 76 -18.12 4.13 4.04
C VAL A 76 -17.83 4.99 2.81
N ARG A 77 -17.79 4.36 1.63
CA ARG A 77 -17.63 5.06 0.35
C ARG A 77 -18.80 4.74 -0.56
N THR A 78 -19.37 5.78 -1.17
CA THR A 78 -20.48 5.68 -2.13
C THR A 78 -20.01 5.88 -3.57
N ASP A 79 -18.81 6.44 -3.79
CA ASP A 79 -18.25 6.62 -5.13
C ASP A 79 -17.69 5.31 -5.68
N HIS A 80 -18.40 4.72 -6.64
CA HIS A 80 -17.96 3.52 -7.39
C HIS A 80 -16.64 3.72 -8.18
N LYS A 81 -16.23 4.96 -8.45
CA LYS A 81 -14.98 5.29 -9.16
C LYS A 81 -13.81 5.55 -8.21
N PHE A 82 -14.00 5.38 -6.90
CA PHE A 82 -12.97 5.65 -5.91
C PHE A 82 -11.68 4.86 -6.21
N PRO A 83 -10.50 5.51 -6.25
CA PRO A 83 -9.24 4.86 -6.57
C PRO A 83 -8.67 4.14 -5.34
N ALA A 84 -9.00 2.86 -5.16
CA ALA A 84 -8.38 2.03 -4.14
C ALA A 84 -7.00 1.55 -4.62
N GLY A 85 -5.99 1.57 -3.75
CA GLY A 85 -4.60 1.31 -4.15
C GLY A 85 -3.88 0.33 -3.24
N PHE A 86 -2.56 0.27 -3.40
CA PHE A 86 -1.70 -0.61 -2.62
C PHE A 86 -1.91 -0.41 -1.11
N MET A 87 -2.13 -1.52 -0.41
CA MET A 87 -2.39 -1.66 1.02
C MET A 87 -3.74 -1.14 1.53
N ASP A 88 -4.64 -0.65 0.68
CA ASP A 88 -5.98 -0.29 1.16
C ASP A 88 -6.76 -1.55 1.61
N VAL A 89 -7.53 -1.38 2.68
CA VAL A 89 -8.41 -2.43 3.22
C VAL A 89 -9.83 -2.15 2.75
N ILE A 90 -10.45 -3.10 2.06
CA ILE A 90 -11.83 -3.05 1.59
C ILE A 90 -12.64 -4.02 2.44
N GLN A 91 -13.68 -3.53 3.10
CA GLN A 91 -14.54 -4.32 3.97
C GLN A 91 -15.96 -4.30 3.43
N ILE A 92 -16.61 -5.45 3.46
CA ILE A 92 -18.01 -5.62 3.05
C ILE A 92 -18.79 -6.07 4.28
N ASP A 93 -19.53 -5.14 4.89
CA ASP A 93 -20.19 -5.40 6.19
C ASP A 93 -21.19 -6.56 6.10
N LYS A 94 -21.92 -6.65 4.98
CA LYS A 94 -22.98 -7.66 4.80
C LYS A 94 -22.46 -9.08 4.73
N THR A 95 -21.25 -9.29 4.18
CA THR A 95 -20.62 -10.61 4.06
C THR A 95 -19.59 -10.88 5.16
N GLY A 96 -19.22 -9.86 5.95
CA GLY A 96 -18.15 -9.95 6.96
C GLY A 96 -16.76 -10.14 6.35
N GLU A 97 -16.60 -10.00 5.03
CA GLU A 97 -15.31 -10.22 4.38
C GLU A 97 -14.47 -8.95 4.33
N ASN A 98 -13.17 -9.13 4.60
CA ASN A 98 -12.18 -8.08 4.48
C ASN A 98 -11.13 -8.46 3.44
N PHE A 99 -10.72 -7.48 2.65
CA PHE A 99 -9.75 -7.63 1.58
C PHE A 99 -8.66 -6.59 1.71
N ARG A 100 -7.41 -6.98 1.41
CA ARG A 100 -6.29 -6.05 1.24
C ARG A 100 -5.84 -6.04 -0.20
N LEU A 101 -5.67 -4.85 -0.76
CA LEU A 101 -5.10 -4.70 -2.10
C LEU A 101 -3.57 -4.81 -2.04
N ILE A 102 -3.04 -5.96 -2.43
CA ILE A 102 -1.60 -6.21 -2.53
C ILE A 102 -1.23 -6.53 -3.98
N TYR A 103 0.03 -6.34 -4.36
CA TYR A 103 0.53 -6.78 -5.65
C TYR A 103 0.87 -8.28 -5.66
N ASP A 104 0.42 -8.97 -6.70
CA ASP A 104 0.94 -10.27 -7.11
C ASP A 104 2.29 -10.10 -7.82
N VAL A 105 3.09 -11.17 -7.94
CA VAL A 105 4.43 -11.20 -8.57
C VAL A 105 4.44 -10.80 -10.06
N LYS A 106 3.26 -10.76 -10.67
CA LYS A 106 3.01 -10.25 -12.03
C LYS A 106 2.72 -8.75 -12.09
N GLY A 107 2.77 -8.04 -10.95
CA GLY A 107 2.50 -6.61 -10.83
C GLY A 107 1.01 -6.24 -10.88
N ARG A 108 0.11 -7.19 -10.59
CA ARG A 108 -1.35 -7.00 -10.64
C ARG A 108 -1.89 -6.87 -9.22
N PHE A 109 -2.96 -6.10 -9.02
CA PHE A 109 -3.67 -6.14 -7.74
C PHE A 109 -4.36 -7.49 -7.55
N THR A 110 -4.03 -8.18 -6.47
CA THR A 110 -4.68 -9.43 -6.06
C THR A 110 -5.73 -9.17 -4.99
N ILE A 111 -6.75 -10.02 -4.96
CA ILE A 111 -7.77 -10.02 -3.92
C ILE A 111 -7.19 -10.87 -2.78
N HIS A 112 -6.61 -10.21 -1.78
CA HIS A 112 -6.09 -10.90 -0.62
C HIS A 112 -7.11 -10.84 0.52
N ARG A 113 -7.78 -11.95 0.81
CA ARG A 113 -8.67 -12.05 1.98
C ARG A 113 -7.84 -11.95 3.26
N ILE A 114 -8.34 -11.19 4.23
CA ILE A 114 -7.68 -10.99 5.53
C ILE A 114 -8.71 -11.19 6.65
N THR A 115 -8.21 -11.48 7.85
CA THR A 115 -9.04 -11.59 9.06
C THR A 115 -9.46 -10.20 9.56
N ASP A 116 -10.51 -10.12 10.40
CA ASP A 116 -10.92 -8.87 11.03
C ASP A 116 -9.81 -8.21 11.86
N GLN A 117 -8.98 -9.04 12.51
CA GLN A 117 -7.83 -8.55 13.28
C GLN A 117 -6.83 -7.84 12.37
N GLU A 118 -6.55 -8.41 11.19
CA GLU A 118 -5.64 -7.81 10.23
C GLU A 118 -6.26 -6.63 9.47
N ALA A 119 -7.58 -6.63 9.28
CA ALA A 119 -8.33 -5.55 8.64
C ALA A 119 -8.33 -4.25 9.45
N LYS A 120 -8.15 -4.34 10.77
CA LYS A 120 -7.97 -3.18 11.64
C LYS A 120 -6.75 -2.37 11.25
N TYR A 121 -5.81 -2.89 10.46
CA TYR A 121 -4.62 -2.16 10.06
C TYR A 121 -4.19 -2.24 8.60
N LYS A 122 -3.35 -1.27 8.20
CA LYS A 122 -2.79 -1.19 6.85
C LYS A 122 -1.45 -0.51 6.80
N LEU A 123 -0.55 -0.91 5.90
CA LEU A 123 0.75 -0.24 5.80
C LEU A 123 0.65 0.95 4.83
N CYS A 124 1.10 2.14 5.22
CA CYS A 124 1.08 3.32 4.34
C CYS A 124 2.50 3.75 3.97
N ARG A 125 2.71 4.52 2.89
CA ARG A 125 4.01 5.16 2.57
C ARG A 125 3.88 6.69 2.60
N VAL A 126 4.73 7.49 3.24
CA VAL A 126 4.52 8.95 3.25
C VAL A 126 4.94 9.46 1.92
N LYS A 127 4.35 10.56 1.52
CA LYS A 127 4.79 11.33 0.36
C LYS A 127 5.56 12.56 0.80
N ALA A 128 5.02 13.37 1.71
CA ALA A 128 5.70 14.55 2.22
C ALA A 128 5.20 14.96 3.61
N VAL A 129 6.02 15.75 4.30
CA VAL A 129 5.65 16.46 5.53
C VAL A 129 5.82 17.94 5.24
N LYS A 130 4.85 18.75 5.66
CA LYS A 130 4.93 20.21 5.55
C LYS A 130 4.45 20.83 6.85
N THR A 131 5.05 21.95 7.21
CA THR A 131 4.50 22.82 8.25
C THR A 131 3.48 23.74 7.59
N GLY A 132 2.24 23.76 8.08
CA GLY A 132 1.21 24.66 7.59
C GLY A 132 1.11 25.93 8.44
N PRO A 133 0.06 26.73 8.24
CA PRO A 133 -0.17 27.96 8.99
C PRO A 133 -0.17 27.68 10.50
N LYS A 134 0.40 28.60 11.31
CA LYS A 134 0.53 28.49 12.78
C LYS A 134 1.42 27.32 13.26
N ASN A 135 2.46 26.97 12.50
CA ASN A 135 3.42 25.91 12.84
C ASN A 135 2.79 24.52 13.05
N VAL A 136 1.60 24.29 12.51
CA VAL A 136 0.91 23.00 12.63
C VAL A 136 1.57 22.01 11.67
N PRO A 137 2.04 20.85 12.14
CA PRO A 137 2.58 19.82 11.24
C PRO A 137 1.43 19.17 10.45
N TYR A 138 1.56 19.20 9.12
CA TYR A 138 0.71 18.49 8.17
C TYR A 138 1.49 17.38 7.50
N LEU A 139 0.79 16.31 7.19
CA LEU A 139 1.39 15.22 6.48
C LEU A 139 0.50 14.65 5.39
N TYR A 140 1.11 14.28 4.26
CA TYR A 140 0.49 13.60 3.13
C TYR A 140 0.96 12.14 2.99
N THR A 141 0.01 11.21 3.00
CA THR A 141 0.25 9.75 2.85
C THR A 141 0.15 9.27 1.40
N SER A 142 0.54 8.02 1.14
CA SER A 142 0.42 7.37 -0.17
C SER A 142 -1.02 7.25 -0.62
N ASP A 143 -1.93 7.06 0.34
CA ASP A 143 -3.38 7.06 0.18
C ASP A 143 -4.01 8.46 0.36
N GLY A 144 -3.24 9.54 0.19
CA GLY A 144 -3.75 10.91 0.07
C GLY A 144 -4.51 11.46 1.27
N ARG A 145 -4.31 10.90 2.47
CA ARG A 145 -4.78 11.47 3.73
C ARG A 145 -3.88 12.61 4.15
N THR A 146 -4.50 13.62 4.76
CA THR A 146 -3.82 14.72 5.44
C THR A 146 -4.04 14.62 6.94
N ILE A 147 -2.98 14.48 7.73
CA ILE A 147 -3.07 14.34 9.20
C ILE A 147 -2.50 15.61 9.87
N ARG A 148 -3.23 16.17 10.85
CA ARG A 148 -2.88 17.37 11.66
C ARG A 148 -2.67 16.97 13.14
N TYR A 149 -1.90 17.76 13.90
CA TYR A 149 -1.71 17.66 15.37
C TYR A 149 -1.61 16.22 15.96
N PRO A 150 -0.57 15.45 15.62
CA PRO A 150 -0.34 14.15 16.25
C PRO A 150 0.24 14.32 17.67
N ASP A 151 -0.44 13.75 18.69
CA ASP A 151 -0.22 14.02 20.13
C ASP A 151 0.03 12.76 21.04
N PRO A 152 0.45 12.93 22.34
CA PRO A 152 1.29 11.99 23.12
C PRO A 152 0.67 11.47 24.46
N ILE A 153 0.98 10.20 24.85
CA ILE A 153 0.86 9.57 26.22
C ILE A 153 -0.59 9.17 26.67
N HIS A 154 -0.96 7.96 27.15
CA HIS A 154 -0.70 7.27 28.46
C HIS A 154 -0.65 5.69 28.40
N ARG A 155 -0.46 5.02 29.55
CA ARG A 155 0.09 3.66 29.86
C ARG A 155 -0.92 2.46 29.88
N ILE A 156 -0.40 1.21 29.78
CA ILE A 156 -0.90 -0.14 30.19
C ILE A 156 -1.34 -1.16 29.07
N THR A 157 -1.02 -2.44 29.35
CA THR A 157 -0.96 -3.79 28.69
C THR A 157 -2.30 -4.37 28.17
N ASP A 158 -2.45 -5.58 27.58
CA ASP A 158 -1.61 -6.70 27.11
C ASP A 158 -2.34 -7.34 25.89
N GLN A 159 -1.62 -8.05 25.02
CA GLN A 159 -2.12 -8.77 23.83
C GLN A 159 -2.34 -7.95 22.53
N GLU A 160 -1.22 -7.71 21.84
CA GLU A 160 -0.96 -7.84 20.39
C GLU A 160 -1.98 -7.41 19.30
N ALA A 161 -3.05 -6.66 19.58
CA ALA A 161 -4.20 -6.57 18.66
C ALA A 161 -4.47 -5.24 17.93
N LYS A 162 -3.59 -4.22 17.97
CA LYS A 162 -3.94 -2.87 17.46
C LYS A 162 -2.75 -2.10 16.87
N TYR A 163 -2.28 -2.41 15.65
CA TYR A 163 -1.07 -1.75 15.14
C TYR A 163 -0.95 -1.66 13.61
N LYS A 164 -0.19 -0.68 13.10
CA LYS A 164 -0.09 -0.24 11.69
C LYS A 164 1.33 0.21 11.32
N LEU A 165 2.04 -0.45 10.42
CA LEU A 165 3.41 -0.02 10.06
C LEU A 165 3.49 1.22 9.15
N CYS A 166 4.52 2.04 9.41
CA CYS A 166 4.70 3.42 8.98
C CYS A 166 6.21 3.77 8.84
N ARG A 167 6.81 3.65 7.66
CA ARG A 167 8.15 4.11 7.24
C ARG A 167 8.61 5.52 7.69
N VAL A 168 9.75 5.68 8.33
CA VAL A 168 10.34 6.99 8.63
C VAL A 168 10.77 7.67 7.34
N LYS A 169 10.63 8.98 7.29
CA LYS A 169 10.92 9.84 6.14
C LYS A 169 12.03 10.83 6.40
N ALA A 170 12.02 11.36 7.60
CA ALA A 170 12.98 12.32 8.09
C ALA A 170 12.93 12.24 9.61
N VAL A 171 14.04 12.58 10.23
CA VAL A 171 14.11 12.89 11.66
C VAL A 171 14.60 14.33 11.69
N LYS A 172 13.91 15.20 12.42
CA LYS A 172 14.26 16.61 12.55
C LYS A 172 14.12 17.05 14.00
N THR A 173 14.76 18.15 14.32
CA THR A 173 14.67 18.78 15.63
C THR A 173 13.77 20.01 15.54
N GLY A 174 12.85 20.14 16.48
CA GLY A 174 11.81 21.17 16.49
C GLY A 174 12.18 22.35 17.38
N PRO A 175 11.25 23.32 17.55
CA PRO A 175 11.38 24.35 18.57
C PRO A 175 11.63 23.70 19.94
N LYS A 176 12.50 24.32 20.76
CA LYS A 176 12.95 23.80 22.07
C LYS A 176 13.74 22.48 22.00
N ASN A 177 14.48 22.25 20.93
CA ASN A 177 15.32 21.07 20.73
C ASN A 177 14.59 19.72 20.85
N VAL A 178 13.27 19.69 20.65
CA VAL A 178 12.50 18.44 20.74
C VAL A 178 12.75 17.60 19.47
N PRO A 179 13.31 16.38 19.58
CA PRO A 179 13.48 15.49 18.42
C PRO A 179 12.11 14.96 18.00
N TYR A 180 11.88 14.88 16.69
CA TYR A 180 10.67 14.31 16.14
C TYR A 180 10.93 13.62 14.80
N LEU A 181 10.28 12.48 14.59
CA LEU A 181 10.37 11.74 13.34
C LEU A 181 9.08 11.87 12.55
N TYR A 182 9.24 11.72 11.26
CA TYR A 182 8.13 11.70 10.32
C TYR A 182 7.95 10.29 9.82
N THR A 183 6.79 9.69 10.07
CA THR A 183 6.50 8.33 9.59
C THR A 183 5.95 8.32 8.17
N SER A 184 5.43 7.19 7.69
CA SER A 184 4.92 6.98 6.31
C SER A 184 3.41 6.89 6.18
N ASP A 185 2.77 6.72 7.31
CA ASP A 185 1.41 7.22 7.50
C ASP A 185 1.41 8.66 7.99
N GLY A 186 2.62 9.14 8.31
CA GLY A 186 3.02 10.47 8.65
C GLY A 186 2.18 11.21 9.67
N ARG A 187 1.95 10.43 10.69
CA ARG A 187 2.13 10.91 12.02
C ARG A 187 3.54 11.50 12.16
N THR A 188 3.59 12.72 12.69
CA THR A 188 4.79 13.32 13.25
C THR A 188 4.89 12.84 14.68
N ILE A 189 5.88 12.01 14.97
CA ILE A 189 6.02 11.39 16.28
C ILE A 189 7.15 12.11 16.99
N ARG A 190 6.78 12.94 17.96
CA ARG A 190 7.69 13.67 18.85
C ARG A 190 8.27 12.69 19.87
N TYR A 191 9.50 12.94 20.29
CA TYR A 191 10.29 12.04 21.15
C TYR A 191 10.38 10.61 20.60
N PRO A 192 10.78 10.42 19.33
CA PRO A 192 11.12 9.10 18.88
C PRO A 192 12.38 8.62 19.56
N ASP A 193 12.49 7.30 19.67
CA ASP A 193 13.75 6.68 20.01
C ASP A 193 14.85 7.19 19.05
N PRO A 194 15.99 7.68 19.56
CA PRO A 194 17.12 8.15 18.75
C PRO A 194 17.62 7.13 17.71
N VAL A 195 17.30 5.84 17.90
CA VAL A 195 17.70 4.73 17.04
C VAL A 195 16.95 4.71 15.70
N VAL A 196 15.81 5.38 15.59
CA VAL A 196 14.91 5.33 14.43
C VAL A 196 15.37 6.28 13.30
N LYS A 197 15.62 5.78 12.09
CA LYS A 197 16.21 6.54 10.96
C LYS A 197 15.35 6.53 9.70
N VAL A 198 15.70 7.41 8.75
CA VAL A 198 15.00 7.57 7.47
C VAL A 198 14.97 6.28 6.66
N ASN A 199 13.76 5.92 6.22
CA ASN A 199 13.32 4.71 5.51
C ASN A 199 12.91 3.51 6.38
N ASP A 200 12.97 3.59 7.71
CA ASP A 200 12.59 2.50 8.64
C ASP A 200 11.06 2.32 8.79
N SER A 201 10.46 1.16 8.57
CA SER A 201 9.02 0.91 8.77
C SER A 201 8.58 0.86 10.25
N ILE A 202 7.80 1.81 10.76
CA ILE A 202 7.37 1.87 12.17
C ILE A 202 5.97 1.33 12.43
N ARG A 203 5.79 0.32 13.28
CA ARG A 203 4.51 -0.22 13.75
C ARG A 203 3.81 0.81 14.65
N VAL A 204 2.58 1.19 14.35
CA VAL A 204 1.86 2.30 14.99
C VAL A 204 0.40 1.96 15.23
N ASP A 205 -0.14 2.07 16.42
CA ASP A 205 -1.57 1.79 16.67
C ASP A 205 -2.52 2.72 15.87
N ILE A 206 -3.64 2.19 15.36
CA ILE A 206 -4.65 2.95 14.60
C ILE A 206 -5.61 3.72 15.50
N ASN A 207 -5.84 3.24 16.71
CA ASN A 207 -6.69 3.93 17.67
C ASN A 207 -5.89 5.01 18.40
N THR A 208 -4.64 4.72 18.77
CA THR A 208 -3.82 5.63 19.59
C THR A 208 -2.73 6.39 18.83
N ASN A 209 -2.43 6.03 17.57
CA ASN A 209 -1.41 6.66 16.72
C ASN A 209 0.04 6.65 17.27
N LYS A 210 0.37 5.82 18.27
CA LYS A 210 1.71 5.70 18.88
C LYS A 210 2.58 4.60 18.26
N ILE A 211 3.90 4.79 18.26
CA ILE A 211 4.88 3.77 17.84
C ILE A 211 4.86 2.61 18.83
N MET A 212 4.53 1.42 18.33
CA MET A 212 4.62 0.15 19.06
C MET A 212 5.99 -0.50 18.86
N ASP A 213 6.50 -0.47 17.63
CA ASP A 213 7.77 -1.11 17.25
C ASP A 213 8.27 -0.46 15.95
N PHE A 214 9.52 -0.63 15.55
CA PHE A 214 10.00 -0.16 14.25
C PHE A 214 10.96 -1.15 13.60
N ILE A 215 10.92 -1.19 12.28
CA ILE A 215 11.67 -2.06 11.39
C ILE A 215 12.66 -1.17 10.66
N LYS A 216 13.95 -1.30 10.96
CA LYS A 216 14.95 -0.48 10.30
C LYS A 216 15.00 -0.76 8.79
N PHE A 217 15.29 0.25 7.99
CA PHE A 217 15.71 0.06 6.61
C PHE A 217 17.19 -0.25 6.61
N GLU A 218 17.46 -1.50 6.91
CA GLU A 218 18.79 -2.08 6.98
C GLU A 218 18.83 -3.36 6.16
N ALA A 219 20.04 -3.78 5.84
CA ALA A 219 20.28 -5.09 5.28
C ALA A 219 19.65 -6.17 6.17
N GLY A 220 19.02 -7.16 5.55
CA GLY A 220 18.38 -8.29 6.23
C GLY A 220 16.88 -8.14 6.46
N ASN A 221 16.30 -6.93 6.35
CA ASN A 221 14.85 -6.75 6.54
C ASN A 221 14.03 -7.01 5.26
N LEU A 222 12.81 -7.51 5.45
CA LEU A 222 11.93 -7.95 4.36
C LEU A 222 11.23 -6.77 3.69
N CYS A 223 11.25 -6.73 2.37
CA CYS A 223 10.62 -5.68 1.58
C CYS A 223 9.81 -6.23 0.41
N MET A 224 8.78 -5.47 0.02
CA MET A 224 8.00 -5.67 -1.20
C MET A 224 8.27 -4.54 -2.18
N VAL A 225 8.36 -4.86 -3.47
CA VAL A 225 8.49 -3.88 -4.54
C VAL A 225 7.11 -3.41 -4.99
N THR A 226 6.87 -2.10 -5.00
CA THR A 226 5.58 -1.51 -5.39
C THR A 226 5.56 -0.90 -6.79
N GLY A 227 6.66 -0.94 -7.53
CA GLY A 227 6.77 -0.32 -8.86
C GLY A 227 7.91 -0.84 -9.73
N GLY A 228 7.83 -0.58 -11.03
CA GLY A 228 8.80 -1.05 -12.02
C GLY A 228 8.63 -2.53 -12.41
N ARG A 229 9.65 -3.10 -13.06
CA ARG A 229 9.62 -4.48 -13.59
C ARG A 229 9.50 -5.56 -12.51
N ASN A 230 9.98 -5.27 -11.30
CA ASN A 230 10.01 -6.18 -10.16
C ASN A 230 8.80 -6.05 -9.22
N THR A 231 7.74 -5.32 -9.62
CA THR A 231 6.53 -5.10 -8.79
C THR A 231 5.93 -6.42 -8.28
N GLY A 232 5.60 -6.46 -6.99
CA GLY A 232 5.00 -7.61 -6.32
C GLY A 232 5.99 -8.67 -5.85
N ARG A 233 7.28 -8.53 -6.17
CA ARG A 233 8.34 -9.38 -5.60
C ARG A 233 8.62 -9.00 -4.15
N VAL A 234 8.93 -10.02 -3.35
CA VAL A 234 9.25 -9.88 -1.92
C VAL A 234 10.57 -10.56 -1.62
N GLY A 235 11.48 -9.82 -0.98
CA GLY A 235 12.78 -10.34 -0.59
C GLY A 235 13.45 -9.51 0.50
N THR A 236 14.56 -10.01 1.01
CA THR A 236 15.39 -9.34 2.00
C THR A 236 16.29 -8.31 1.33
N ILE A 237 16.39 -7.13 1.94
CA ILE A 237 17.31 -6.08 1.47
C ILE A 237 18.74 -6.56 1.67
N MET A 238 19.57 -6.51 0.62
CA MET A 238 20.98 -6.86 0.70
C MET A 238 21.80 -5.61 1.03
N HIS A 239 21.96 -4.72 0.05
CA HIS A 239 22.67 -3.46 0.21
C HIS A 239 22.01 -2.33 -0.59
N ARG A 240 22.34 -1.10 -0.21
CA ARG A 240 21.90 0.12 -0.89
C ARG A 240 23.12 0.78 -1.53
N GLU A 241 23.05 0.99 -2.83
CA GLU A 241 23.96 1.81 -3.60
C GLU A 241 23.45 3.25 -3.63
N ARG A 242 24.30 4.17 -3.18
CA ARG A 242 23.99 5.60 -3.17
C ARG A 242 24.58 6.25 -4.40
N HIS A 243 23.76 7.00 -5.12
CA HIS A 243 24.20 7.75 -6.29
C HIS A 243 23.88 9.23 -6.08
N PRO A 244 24.86 10.05 -5.63
CA PRO A 244 24.66 11.49 -5.47
C PRO A 244 24.13 12.13 -6.76
N GLY A 245 23.07 12.94 -6.65
CA GLY A 245 22.43 13.57 -7.80
C GLY A 245 21.51 12.67 -8.63
N SER A 246 21.41 11.37 -8.29
CA SER A 246 20.56 10.40 -8.99
C SER A 246 19.73 9.56 -8.00
N PHE A 247 19.02 8.57 -8.51
CA PHE A 247 18.20 7.68 -7.70
C PHE A 247 19.06 6.58 -7.07
N ASP A 248 18.98 6.47 -5.74
CA ASP A 248 19.57 5.33 -5.03
C ASP A 248 18.96 4.00 -5.49
N ILE A 249 19.84 3.01 -5.64
CA ILE A 249 19.51 1.65 -6.05
C ILE A 249 19.64 0.73 -4.84
N VAL A 250 18.74 -0.23 -4.74
CA VAL A 250 18.71 -1.18 -3.64
C VAL A 250 18.60 -2.57 -4.22
N HIS A 251 19.51 -3.43 -3.77
CA HIS A 251 19.57 -4.84 -4.15
C HIS A 251 18.78 -5.66 -3.15
N VAL A 252 17.97 -6.58 -3.67
CA VAL A 252 17.04 -7.41 -2.91
C VAL A 252 17.25 -8.86 -3.32
N LYS A 253 17.24 -9.76 -2.33
CA LYS A 253 17.33 -11.21 -2.52
C LYS A 253 16.01 -11.87 -2.13
N ASP A 254 15.38 -12.58 -3.07
CA ASP A 254 14.16 -13.35 -2.81
C ASP A 254 14.48 -14.61 -1.97
N ALA A 255 13.45 -15.27 -1.44
CA ALA A 255 13.60 -16.51 -0.66
C ALA A 255 14.29 -17.65 -1.43
N ASN A 256 14.13 -17.71 -2.77
CA ASN A 256 14.81 -18.69 -3.63
C ASN A 256 16.26 -18.33 -3.96
N GLY A 257 16.79 -17.24 -3.38
CA GLY A 257 18.16 -16.80 -3.62
C GLY A 257 18.37 -15.92 -4.85
N HIS A 258 17.34 -15.72 -5.69
CA HIS A 258 17.42 -14.79 -6.82
C HIS A 258 17.62 -13.35 -6.35
N THR A 259 18.59 -12.65 -6.94
CA THR A 259 18.87 -11.24 -6.68
C THR A 259 18.32 -10.34 -7.78
N PHE A 260 17.88 -9.15 -7.40
CA PHE A 260 17.47 -8.10 -8.34
C PHE A 260 17.57 -6.72 -7.70
N ALA A 261 17.62 -5.69 -8.53
CA ALA A 261 17.74 -4.30 -8.09
C ALA A 261 16.46 -3.49 -8.39
N THR A 262 16.16 -2.53 -7.53
CA THR A 262 15.10 -1.52 -7.77
C THR A 262 15.50 -0.15 -7.22
N ARG A 263 14.84 0.91 -7.71
CA ARG A 263 14.99 2.25 -7.12
C ARG A 263 14.45 2.25 -5.69
N LEU A 264 15.10 2.97 -4.78
CA LEU A 264 14.67 3.13 -3.39
C LEU A 264 13.19 3.57 -3.26
N GLY A 265 12.69 4.37 -4.19
CA GLY A 265 11.31 4.82 -4.22
C GLY A 265 10.27 3.69 -4.38
N TYR A 266 10.65 2.55 -4.97
CA TYR A 266 9.77 1.40 -5.17
C TYR A 266 9.80 0.40 -4.01
N ILE A 267 10.69 0.59 -3.04
CA ILE A 267 10.82 -0.32 -1.92
C ILE A 267 9.89 0.06 -0.79
N PHE A 268 9.19 -0.96 -0.31
CA PHE A 268 8.29 -0.91 0.83
C PHE A 268 8.66 -1.99 1.83
N VAL A 269 9.22 -1.61 2.98
CA VAL A 269 9.63 -2.57 4.03
C VAL A 269 8.39 -3.09 4.74
N ILE A 270 8.24 -4.42 4.79
CA ILE A 270 7.05 -5.13 5.28
C ILE A 270 7.31 -6.01 6.52
N GLY A 271 8.57 -6.25 6.90
CA GLY A 271 8.91 -7.19 7.98
C GLY A 271 10.35 -7.07 8.50
N LYS A 272 10.59 -7.57 9.71
CA LYS A 272 11.92 -7.73 10.32
C LYS A 272 12.49 -9.09 9.95
N GLY A 273 13.74 -9.15 9.51
CA GLY A 273 14.36 -10.41 9.06
C GLY A 273 13.52 -11.06 7.95
N SER A 274 13.16 -12.33 8.13
CA SER A 274 12.29 -13.09 7.24
C SER A 274 10.80 -12.99 7.55
N LYS A 275 10.40 -12.42 8.70
CA LYS A 275 9.00 -12.44 9.17
C LYS A 275 8.23 -11.20 8.68
N PRO A 276 7.24 -11.35 7.78
CA PRO A 276 6.37 -10.25 7.37
C PRO A 276 5.38 -9.90 8.49
N TYR A 277 4.99 -8.63 8.58
CA TYR A 277 3.95 -8.16 9.51
C TYR A 277 2.56 -8.12 8.86
N ILE A 278 2.48 -8.53 7.59
CA ILE A 278 1.25 -8.65 6.82
C ILE A 278 1.19 -10.03 6.22
N SER A 279 -0.02 -10.56 6.06
CA SER A 279 -0.23 -11.73 5.24
C SER A 279 0.16 -11.44 3.78
N LEU A 280 0.92 -12.37 3.20
CA LEU A 280 1.38 -12.28 1.83
C LEU A 280 0.51 -13.12 0.91
N PRO A 281 0.28 -12.68 -0.34
CA PRO A 281 -0.46 -13.45 -1.32
C PRO A 281 0.26 -14.74 -1.70
N LYS A 282 -0.49 -15.66 -2.32
CA LYS A 282 -0.01 -16.98 -2.74
C LYS A 282 1.34 -16.89 -3.46
N GLY A 283 2.30 -17.69 -3.01
CA GLY A 283 3.67 -17.70 -3.52
C GLY A 283 4.63 -16.76 -2.81
N GLY A 284 4.18 -16.04 -1.77
CA GLY A 284 5.06 -15.29 -0.86
C GLY A 284 5.84 -14.16 -1.52
N GLY A 285 5.45 -13.74 -2.73
CA GLY A 285 6.19 -12.75 -3.53
C GLY A 285 7.40 -13.31 -4.30
N VAL A 286 7.56 -14.63 -4.39
CA VAL A 286 8.60 -15.26 -5.22
C VAL A 286 8.11 -15.37 -6.67
N LYS A 287 8.86 -14.76 -7.60
CA LYS A 287 8.56 -14.83 -9.02
C LYS A 287 9.30 -15.99 -9.68
N LEU A 288 8.56 -17.03 -10.01
CA LEU A 288 9.06 -18.18 -10.77
C LEU A 288 9.46 -17.78 -12.20
N THR A 289 10.36 -18.56 -12.79
CA THR A 289 10.72 -18.42 -14.20
C THR A 289 9.57 -18.85 -15.11
N ILE A 290 9.62 -18.50 -16.40
CA ILE A 290 8.57 -18.86 -17.35
C ILE A 290 8.46 -20.39 -17.50
N ALA A 291 9.60 -21.09 -17.47
CA ALA A 291 9.66 -22.55 -17.53
C ALA A 291 9.01 -23.17 -16.28
N GLU A 292 9.41 -22.75 -15.09
CA GLU A 292 8.82 -23.23 -13.82
C GLU A 292 7.31 -22.96 -13.73
N GLU A 293 6.86 -21.78 -14.19
CA GLU A 293 5.42 -21.50 -14.27
C GLU A 293 4.69 -22.44 -15.24
N ARG A 294 5.31 -22.80 -16.36
CA ARG A 294 4.74 -23.72 -17.35
C ARG A 294 4.60 -25.11 -16.74
N ASP A 295 5.67 -25.63 -16.17
CA ASP A 295 5.72 -26.99 -15.64
C ASP A 295 4.76 -27.14 -14.46
N LYS A 296 4.70 -26.13 -13.56
CA LYS A 296 3.70 -26.06 -12.49
C LYS A 296 2.25 -26.05 -12.99
N ARG A 297 1.98 -25.42 -14.13
CA ARG A 297 0.62 -25.41 -14.73
C ARG A 297 0.26 -26.75 -15.37
N ILE A 298 1.24 -27.44 -15.94
CA ILE A 298 1.02 -28.79 -16.51
C ILE A 298 0.71 -29.76 -15.37
N LEU A 299 1.49 -29.74 -14.29
CA LEU A 299 1.29 -30.56 -13.09
C LEU A 299 -0.04 -30.32 -12.36
N GLN A 300 -0.66 -29.14 -12.52
CA GLN A 300 -1.97 -28.85 -11.94
C GLN A 300 -3.14 -29.33 -12.80
N LYS A 301 -2.89 -29.67 -14.06
CA LYS A 301 -3.89 -30.15 -15.01
C LYS A 301 -3.94 -31.67 -15.12
N SER A 302 -2.80 -32.32 -14.88
CA SER A 302 -2.70 -33.77 -14.61
C SER A 302 -3.30 -34.09 -13.25
#